data_AF-A0A7Y6XGJ5-F1
#
_entry.id   AF-A0A7Y6XGJ5-F1
#
_cell.length_a   1.000
_cell.length_b   1.000
_cell.length_c   1.000
_cell.angle_alpha   90.00
_cell.angle_beta   90.00
_cell.angle_gamma   90.00
#
_symmetry.space_group_name_H-M   'P 1'
#
loop_
_entity.id
_entity.type
_entity.pdbx_description
1 polymer ?
#
loop_
_entity_poly.entity_id
_entity_poly.type
_entity_poly.pdbx_seq_one_letter_code
_entity_poly.pdbx_strand_id
1 'polypeptide(L)'
;MSVRVERFGDVHQLQVSWERKEDDVYVSGPTLQRTRFLLPSEWSEVLRRLERFGFWKYRTRERRGESIQLDASLWLLEGVRQGRYRAYQVWSPEDEGEGRAFREVCLYLLDLSGLPIPALDIY
;
A
#
# COMPACT_ATOMS: atom_id res chain seq x y z
N MET A 1 -2.06 -6.03 6.79
CA MET A 1 -2.78 -4.75 6.56
C MET A 1 -3.00 -4.57 5.07
N SER A 2 -4.17 -4.10 4.65
CA SER A 2 -4.42 -3.71 3.26
C SER A 2 -5.04 -2.31 3.20
N VAL A 3 -4.58 -1.51 2.24
CA VAL A 3 -5.14 -0.20 1.92
C VAL A 3 -5.51 -0.24 0.45
N ARG A 4 -6.81 -0.09 0.14
CA ARG A 4 -7.38 -0.16 -1.20
C ARG A 4 -7.98 1.19 -1.57
N VAL A 5 -7.56 1.77 -2.68
CA VAL A 5 -8.23 2.93 -3.27
C VAL A 5 -8.99 2.51 -4.51
N GLU A 6 -10.25 2.91 -4.58
CA GLU A 6 -11.14 2.65 -5.69
C GLU A 6 -11.73 3.95 -6.23
N ARG A 7 -12.04 3.97 -7.51
CA ARG A 7 -12.77 5.06 -8.15
C ARG A 7 -14.12 4.55 -8.62
N PHE A 8 -15.19 5.16 -8.13
CA PHE A 8 -16.58 4.93 -8.52
C PHE A 8 -17.13 6.22 -9.14
N GLY A 9 -17.04 6.35 -10.47
CA GLY A 9 -17.45 7.58 -11.17
C GLY A 9 -16.57 8.78 -10.79
N ASP A 10 -17.18 9.83 -10.22
CA ASP A 10 -16.49 11.03 -9.71
C ASP A 10 -16.04 10.87 -8.24
N VAL A 11 -16.47 9.80 -7.58
CA VAL A 11 -16.19 9.53 -6.19
C VAL A 11 -14.96 8.62 -6.08
N HIS A 12 -14.00 9.03 -5.27
CA HIS A 12 -12.80 8.26 -4.97
C HIS A 12 -12.92 7.76 -3.53
N GLN A 13 -12.85 6.45 -3.34
CA GLN A 13 -13.09 5.78 -2.06
C GLN A 13 -11.82 5.07 -1.62
N LEU A 14 -11.41 5.31 -0.38
CA LEU A 14 -10.35 4.57 0.28
C LEU A 14 -10.99 3.57 1.24
N GLN A 15 -10.74 2.28 1.03
CA GLN A 15 -11.07 1.19 1.93
C GLN A 15 -9.80 0.70 2.61
N VAL A 16 -9.87 0.47 3.90
CA VAL A 16 -8.70 0.07 4.68
C VAL A 16 -9.09 -1.11 5.55
N SER A 17 -8.30 -2.19 5.52
CA SER A 17 -8.43 -3.30 6.44
C SER A 17 -7.13 -3.53 7.20
N TRP A 18 -7.23 -3.60 8.52
CA TRP A 18 -6.10 -3.94 9.38
C TRP A 18 -6.46 -5.14 10.25
N GLU A 19 -5.59 -6.14 10.24
CA GLU A 19 -5.66 -7.32 11.08
C GLU A 19 -4.38 -7.37 11.91
N ARG A 20 -4.54 -7.39 13.23
CA ARG A 20 -3.43 -7.57 14.17
C ARG A 20 -3.19 -9.07 14.34
N LYS A 21 -1.95 -9.51 14.15
CA LYS A 21 -1.54 -10.87 14.55
C LYS A 21 -1.19 -10.85 16.03
N GLU A 22 -1.68 -11.84 16.77
CA GLU A 22 -1.28 -12.13 18.15
C GLU A 22 -0.77 -13.57 18.15
N ASP A 23 0.47 -13.77 18.63
CA ASP A 23 1.11 -15.08 18.89
C ASP A 23 1.08 -16.12 17.76
N ASP A 24 1.40 -15.72 16.51
CA ASP A 24 1.53 -16.60 15.33
C ASP A 24 0.30 -17.46 14.97
N VAL A 25 -0.81 -17.27 15.68
CA VAL A 25 -2.12 -17.85 15.35
C VAL A 25 -2.89 -16.80 14.56
N TYR A 26 -3.58 -17.22 13.49
CA TYR A 26 -4.62 -16.39 12.87
C TYR A 26 -5.78 -16.26 13.85
N VAL A 27 -5.59 -15.46 14.90
CA VAL A 27 -6.68 -15.06 15.76
C VAL A 27 -7.53 -14.12 14.93
N SER A 28 -8.83 -14.40 14.85
CA SER A 28 -9.82 -13.48 14.27
C SER A 28 -9.91 -12.25 15.18
N GLY A 29 -8.86 -11.42 15.14
CA GLY A 29 -8.81 -10.14 15.80
C GLY A 29 -9.76 -9.16 15.10
N PRO A 30 -10.13 -8.06 15.75
CA PRO A 30 -11.02 -7.07 15.16
C PRO A 30 -10.42 -6.53 13.86
N THR A 31 -11.03 -6.86 12.72
CA THR A 31 -10.70 -6.24 11.45
C THR A 31 -11.17 -4.79 11.50
N LEU A 32 -10.23 -3.86 11.60
CA LEU A 32 -10.58 -2.44 11.49
C LEU A 32 -10.85 -2.14 10.02
N GLN A 33 -12.12 -1.96 9.67
CA GLN A 33 -12.54 -1.52 8.36
C GLN A 33 -12.91 -0.05 8.40
N ARG A 34 -12.29 0.75 7.53
CA ARG A 34 -12.68 2.15 7.33
C ARG A 34 -12.86 2.44 5.86
N THR A 35 -13.88 3.24 5.58
CA THR A 35 -14.15 3.77 4.26
C THR A 35 -14.19 5.29 4.37
N ARG A 36 -13.48 5.99 3.49
CA ARG A 36 -13.64 7.44 3.34
C ARG A 36 -13.60 7.87 1.88
N PHE A 37 -14.17 9.04 1.63
CA PHE A 37 -14.01 9.72 0.36
C PHE A 37 -12.70 10.50 0.32
N LEU A 38 -12.05 10.48 -0.85
CA LEU A 38 -10.88 11.28 -1.13
C LEU A 38 -11.28 12.59 -1.81
N LEU A 39 -10.63 13.68 -1.43
CA LEU A 39 -10.68 14.94 -2.15
C LEU A 39 -10.03 14.77 -3.53
N PRO A 40 -10.41 15.60 -4.52
CA PRO A 40 -9.75 15.58 -5.83
C PRO A 40 -8.24 15.76 -5.75
N SER A 41 -7.75 16.61 -4.84
CA SER A 41 -6.32 16.85 -4.62
C SER A 41 -5.60 15.62 -4.05
N GLU A 42 -6.20 14.91 -3.10
CA GLU A 42 -5.67 13.67 -2.54
C GLU A 42 -5.56 12.59 -3.62
N TRP A 43 -6.58 12.46 -4.46
CA TRP A 43 -6.56 11.55 -5.58
C TRP A 43 -5.48 11.90 -6.62
N SER A 44 -5.36 13.19 -6.99
CA SER A 44 -4.31 13.65 -7.88
C SER A 44 -2.91 13.34 -7.33
N GLU A 45 -2.72 13.47 -6.02
CA GLU A 45 -1.46 13.15 -5.36
C GLU A 45 -1.17 11.64 -5.35
N VAL A 46 -2.18 10.78 -5.15
CA VAL A 46 -2.04 9.32 -5.33
C VAL A 46 -1.55 9.00 -6.74
N LEU A 47 -2.20 9.57 -7.76
CA LEU A 47 -1.82 9.34 -9.16
C LEU A 47 -0.40 9.82 -9.46
N ARG A 48 -0.02 10.99 -8.96
CA ARG A 48 1.33 11.56 -9.14
C ARG A 48 2.40 10.66 -8.53
N ARG A 49 2.16 10.12 -7.33
CA ARG A 49 3.10 9.21 -6.67
C ARG A 49 3.17 7.85 -7.38
N LEU A 50 2.05 7.30 -7.84
CA LEU A 50 2.03 6.07 -8.67
C LEU A 50 2.78 6.25 -9.99
N GLU A 51 2.68 7.43 -10.62
CA GLU A 51 3.44 7.75 -11.82
C GLU A 51 4.94 7.88 -11.54
N ARG A 52 5.33 8.55 -10.44
CA ARG A 52 6.74 8.67 -10.01
C ARG A 52 7.36 7.31 -9.70
N PHE A 53 6.61 6.42 -9.04
CA PHE A 53 7.01 5.03 -8.85
C PHE A 53 7.01 4.24 -10.18
N GLY A 54 6.30 4.71 -11.20
CA GLY A 54 6.19 4.01 -12.48
C GLY A 54 5.36 2.73 -12.38
N PHE A 55 4.41 2.63 -11.45
CA PHE A 55 3.59 1.43 -11.17
C PHE A 55 3.06 0.74 -12.45
N TRP A 56 2.57 1.56 -13.39
CA TRP A 56 2.00 1.09 -14.66
C TRP A 56 3.02 0.95 -15.81
N LYS A 57 4.25 1.47 -15.64
CA LYS A 57 5.30 1.53 -16.67
C LYS A 57 6.34 0.41 -16.48
N TYR A 58 6.72 0.10 -15.24
CA TYR A 58 7.66 -0.99 -14.97
C TYR A 58 7.06 -2.34 -15.40
N ARG A 59 7.87 -3.22 -16.02
CA ARG A 59 7.53 -4.65 -16.09
C ARG A 59 7.48 -5.14 -14.66
N THR A 60 6.44 -5.89 -14.29
CA THR A 60 6.27 -6.53 -12.98
C THR A 60 7.60 -7.19 -12.60
N ARG A 61 8.41 -6.50 -11.80
CA ARG A 61 9.62 -7.05 -11.23
C ARG A 61 9.14 -7.66 -9.94
N GLU A 62 9.06 -8.99 -9.90
CA GLU A 62 9.38 -9.68 -8.67
C GLU A 62 10.82 -9.26 -8.33
N ARG A 63 10.99 -8.17 -7.56
CA ARG A 63 12.24 -8.01 -6.81
C ARG A 63 12.15 -9.10 -5.74
N ARG A 64 12.55 -10.32 -6.10
CA ARG A 64 13.05 -11.28 -5.13
C ARG A 64 14.18 -10.56 -4.43
N GLY A 65 13.91 -10.07 -3.22
CA GLY A 65 14.97 -9.67 -2.32
C GLY A 65 15.87 -10.89 -2.18
N GLU A 66 17.07 -10.82 -2.76
CA GLU A 66 18.12 -11.80 -2.50
C GLU A 66 18.63 -11.70 -1.05
N SER A 67 18.11 -10.74 -0.29
CA SER A 67 18.30 -10.56 1.12
C SER A 67 16.94 -10.68 1.82
N ILE A 68 16.72 -11.80 2.52
CA ILE A 68 15.76 -11.86 3.62
C ILE A 68 16.27 -10.83 4.65
N GLN A 69 15.77 -9.59 4.57
CA GLN A 69 16.07 -8.57 5.56
C GLN A 69 15.23 -8.81 6.83
N LEU A 70 15.81 -8.41 7.95
CA LEU A 70 15.59 -8.95 9.30
C LEU A 70 14.21 -8.65 9.93
N ASP A 71 13.37 -7.82 9.31
CA ASP A 71 12.07 -7.41 9.86
C ASP A 71 10.87 -8.24 9.35
N ALA A 72 11.10 -9.10 8.35
CA ALA A 72 10.07 -9.92 7.70
C ALA A 72 8.84 -9.11 7.21
N SER A 73 9.02 -7.83 6.88
CA SER A 73 7.91 -7.00 6.42
C SER A 73 7.65 -7.21 4.93
N LEU A 74 6.41 -7.58 4.61
CA LEU A 74 5.97 -7.78 3.23
C LEU A 74 4.95 -6.72 2.85
N TRP A 75 5.32 -5.89 1.88
CA TRP A 75 4.50 -4.81 1.38
C TRP A 75 3.92 -5.19 0.02
N LEU A 76 2.61 -4.99 -0.13
CA LEU A 76 1.87 -5.28 -1.34
C LEU A 76 1.12 -4.03 -1.79
N LEU A 77 1.32 -3.64 -3.04
CA LEU A 77 0.58 -2.57 -3.71
C LEU A 77 -0.10 -3.14 -4.96
N GLU A 78 -1.42 -3.12 -4.97
CA GLU A 78 -2.24 -3.62 -6.07
C GLU A 78 -3.05 -2.50 -6.71
N GLY A 79 -3.35 -2.66 -7.99
CA GLY A 79 -4.16 -1.70 -8.72
C GLY A 79 -4.81 -2.30 -9.95
N VAL A 80 -5.97 -1.77 -10.30
CA VAL A 80 -6.68 -2.08 -11.55
C VAL A 80 -6.85 -0.80 -12.35
N ARG A 81 -6.46 -0.82 -13.63
CA ARG A 81 -6.67 0.29 -14.56
C ARG A 81 -7.12 -0.23 -15.91
N GLN A 82 -8.29 0.21 -16.37
CA GLN A 82 -8.85 -0.19 -17.67
C GLN A 82 -8.88 -1.72 -17.86
N GLY A 83 -9.34 -2.45 -16.84
CA GLY A 83 -9.39 -3.92 -16.85
C GLY A 83 -8.04 -4.63 -16.69
N ARG A 84 -6.93 -3.90 -16.57
CA ARG A 84 -5.60 -4.46 -16.32
C ARG A 84 -5.28 -4.43 -14.84
N TYR A 85 -5.14 -5.60 -14.24
CA TYR A 85 -4.65 -5.77 -12.87
C TYR A 85 -3.12 -5.77 -12.83
N ARG A 86 -2.56 -5.18 -11.77
CA ARG A 86 -1.14 -5.24 -11.43
C ARG A 86 -0.96 -5.31 -9.93
N ALA A 87 0.10 -6.01 -9.53
CA ALA A 87 0.57 -6.08 -8.14
C ALA A 87 2.08 -5.86 -8.09
N TYR A 88 2.53 -5.19 -7.05
CA TYR A 88 3.94 -5.06 -6.67
C TYR A 88 4.08 -5.53 -5.23
N GLN A 89 4.93 -6.53 -5.04
CA GLN A 89 5.25 -7.10 -3.75
C GLN A 89 6.74 -6.87 -3.48
N VAL A 90 7.05 -6.25 -2.35
CA VAL A 90 8.42 -5.91 -1.95
C VAL A 90 8.61 -6.30 -0.49
N TRP A 91 9.69 -7.03 -0.22
CA TRP A 91 10.15 -7.28 1.15
C TRP A 91 10.99 -6.09 1.61
N SER A 92 10.71 -5.57 2.81
CA SER A 92 11.50 -4.54 3.50
C SER A 92 11.95 -3.41 2.55
N PRO A 93 11.02 -2.62 1.98
CA PRO A 93 11.34 -1.65 0.93
C PRO A 93 12.37 -0.63 1.42
N GLU A 94 13.48 -0.51 0.70
CA GLU A 94 14.58 0.41 1.01
C GLU A 94 14.10 1.87 1.11
N ASP A 95 14.69 2.63 2.05
CA ASP A 95 14.43 4.08 2.19
C ASP A 95 15.03 4.92 1.05
N GLU A 96 15.90 4.32 0.24
CA GLU A 96 16.59 4.96 -0.89
C GLU A 96 16.36 4.21 -2.22
N GLY A 97 16.82 4.80 -3.33
CA GLY A 97 16.75 4.17 -4.64
C GLY A 97 15.33 3.90 -5.17
N GLU A 98 15.16 2.79 -5.89
CA GLU A 98 13.86 2.37 -6.47
C GLU A 98 12.84 1.97 -5.38
N GLY A 99 13.31 1.49 -4.21
CA GLY A 99 12.46 1.12 -3.06
C GLY A 99 11.73 2.32 -2.44
N ARG A 100 12.41 3.47 -2.39
CA ARG A 100 11.86 4.72 -1.82
C ARG A 100 10.55 5.15 -2.46
N ALA A 101 10.47 5.13 -3.79
CA ALA A 101 9.27 5.60 -4.49
C ALA A 101 8.05 4.69 -4.25
N PHE A 102 8.28 3.38 -4.12
CA PHE A 102 7.25 2.42 -3.71
C PHE A 102 6.81 2.70 -2.27
N ARG A 103 7.77 2.82 -1.35
CA ARG A 103 7.50 3.10 0.07
C ARG A 103 6.71 4.39 0.26
N GLU A 104 7.08 5.47 -0.44
CA GLU A 104 6.40 6.76 -0.40
C GLU A 104 4.94 6.71 -0.89
N VAL A 105 4.60 5.84 -1.86
CA VAL A 105 3.21 5.61 -2.26
C VAL A 105 2.46 4.89 -1.15
N CYS A 106 2.99 3.78 -0.65
CA CYS A 106 2.33 2.94 0.34
C CYS A 106 2.08 3.69 1.65
N LEU A 107 3.09 4.45 2.12
CA LEU A 107 2.96 5.31 3.30
C LEU A 107 1.95 6.43 3.10
N TYR A 108 1.86 7.02 1.90
CA TYR A 108 0.86 8.04 1.63
C TYR A 108 -0.56 7.48 1.65
N LEU A 109 -0.76 6.30 1.05
CA LEU A 109 -2.04 5.59 1.13
C LEU A 109 -2.42 5.26 2.58
N LEU A 110 -1.42 4.89 3.39
CA LEU A 110 -1.60 4.65 4.81
C LEU A 110 -1.94 5.93 5.58
N ASP A 111 -1.27 7.04 5.32
CA ASP A 111 -1.60 8.33 5.94
C ASP A 111 -3.03 8.75 5.57
N LEU A 112 -3.39 8.61 4.30
CA LEU A 112 -4.76 8.84 3.83
C LEU A 112 -5.77 7.93 4.55
N SER A 113 -5.39 6.75 5.06
CA SER A 113 -6.31 5.85 5.76
C SER A 113 -6.88 6.43 7.05
N GLY A 114 -6.17 7.40 7.67
CA GLY A 114 -6.50 7.90 9.00
C GLY A 114 -6.50 6.82 10.08
N LEU A 115 -5.86 5.67 9.82
CA LEU A 115 -5.64 4.64 10.83
C LEU A 115 -4.57 5.12 11.81
N PRO A 116 -4.80 5.01 13.14
CA PRO A 116 -3.82 5.37 14.14
C PRO A 116 -2.79 4.24 14.30
N ILE A 117 -1.96 4.02 13.27
CA ILE A 117 -0.90 3.01 13.31
C ILE A 117 0.34 3.63 13.94
N PRO A 118 0.87 3.07 15.04
CA PRO A 118 2.14 3.51 15.59
C PRO A 118 3.24 3.42 14.54
N ALA A 119 4.13 4.42 14.46
CA ALA A 119 5.25 4.39 13.52
C ALA A 119 6.14 3.16 13.70
N LEU A 120 6.23 2.64 14.92
CA LEU A 120 6.94 1.41 15.24
C LEU A 120 6.28 0.17 14.61
N ASP A 121 5.00 0.20 14.27
CA ASP A 121 4.30 -0.93 13.63
C ASP A 121 4.34 -0.88 12.09
N ILE A 122 5.11 0.07 11.54
CA ILE A 122 5.32 0.23 10.10
C ILE A 122 6.75 -0.24 9.77
N TYR A 123 6.90 -1.55 9.62
CA TYR A 123 8.10 -2.21 9.12
C TYR A 123 7.95 -2.45 7.63
#